data_AF-A0A8X6USC9-F1
#
_entry.id   AF-A0A8X6USC9-F1
#
_cell.length_a   1.000
_cell.length_b   1.000
_cell.length_c   1.000
_cell.angle_alpha   90.00
_cell.angle_beta   90.00
_cell.angle_gamma   90.00
#
_symmetry.space_group_name_H-M   'P 1'
#
loop_
_entity.id
_entity.type
_entity.pdbx_description
1 polymer ?
#
loop_
_entity_poly.entity_id
_entity_poly.type
_entity_poly.pdbx_seq_one_letter_code
_entity_poly.pdbx_strand_id
1 'polypeptide(L)'
;WVDIGYHFVIGGDGLVYEGRPWYKMGAHTKYHNRKSIGIAFLGDYDKDCPNPSMLDIIPKLVYCGVEKGYISPSFKVIAHKDAYCTSCPGTALYDVIKKWPHYPKVPIHSYTCDAKTEAPTMPPTTIPPTTTEMPTTTTTTTTMAPTTTPEPTTTTTTT
;
A
#
# COMPACT_ATOMS: atom_id res chain seq x y z
N TRP A 1 -6.22 -8.20 5.99
CA TRP A 1 -5.77 -7.87 4.61
C TRP A 1 -4.51 -8.67 4.31
N VAL A 2 -4.11 -8.78 3.03
CA VAL A 2 -2.86 -9.46 2.63
C VAL A 2 -1.62 -8.58 2.72
N ASP A 3 -1.80 -7.28 2.96
CA ASP A 3 -0.78 -6.22 3.01
C ASP A 3 -1.40 -4.94 3.61
N ILE A 4 -0.60 -3.90 3.88
CA ILE A 4 -1.05 -2.56 4.28
C ILE A 4 -2.15 -2.03 3.34
N GLY A 5 -3.13 -1.31 3.88
CA GLY A 5 -4.31 -0.90 3.10
C GLY A 5 -4.05 0.19 2.05
N TYR A 6 -2.99 0.98 2.23
CA TYR A 6 -2.67 2.18 1.46
C TYR A 6 -1.55 1.91 0.44
N HIS A 7 -1.47 2.74 -0.60
CA HIS A 7 -0.38 2.69 -1.56
C HIS A 7 0.83 3.48 -1.06
N PHE A 8 0.58 4.60 -0.40
CA PHE A 8 1.61 5.44 0.17
C PHE A 8 1.24 5.88 1.58
N VAL A 9 2.25 6.02 2.42
CA VAL A 9 2.14 6.65 3.73
C VAL A 9 3.15 7.79 3.79
N ILE A 10 2.73 8.97 4.21
CA ILE A 10 3.61 10.13 4.40
C ILE A 10 3.95 10.22 5.87
N GLY A 11 5.24 10.21 6.20
CA GLY A 11 5.74 10.34 7.56
C GLY A 11 5.94 11.80 7.97
N GLY A 12 5.99 12.04 9.29
CA GLY A 12 6.27 13.37 9.84
C GLY A 12 7.66 13.93 9.48
N ASP A 13 8.54 13.08 8.97
CA ASP A 13 9.83 13.41 8.37
C ASP A 13 9.74 13.99 6.95
N GLY A 14 8.53 14.04 6.36
CA GLY A 14 8.32 14.50 4.99
C GLY A 14 8.69 13.48 3.92
N LEU A 15 8.92 12.21 4.30
CA LEU A 15 9.20 11.13 3.36
C LEU A 15 7.93 10.38 2.96
N VAL A 16 7.98 9.76 1.77
CA VAL A 16 6.94 8.86 1.27
C VAL A 16 7.40 7.42 1.47
N TYR A 17 6.61 6.67 2.21
CA TYR A 17 6.77 5.25 2.44
C TYR A 17 5.86 4.48 1.50
N GLU A 18 6.44 3.58 0.70
CA GLU A 18 5.68 2.71 -0.18
C GLU A 18 4.96 1.62 0.62
N GLY A 19 3.66 1.49 0.36
CA GLY A 19 2.84 0.39 0.80
C GLY A 19 2.54 -0.54 -0.36
N ARG A 20 1.30 -0.53 -0.84
CA ARG A 20 0.94 -1.27 -2.06
C ARG A 20 1.49 -0.58 -3.31
N PRO A 21 1.99 -1.35 -4.30
CA PRO A 21 2.46 -0.77 -5.55
C PRO A 21 1.30 -0.16 -6.34
N TRP A 22 1.61 0.85 -7.16
CA TRP A 22 0.66 1.66 -7.94
C TRP A 22 -0.45 0.88 -8.66
N TYR A 23 -0.11 -0.28 -9.23
CA TYR A 23 -1.01 -1.08 -10.08
C TYR A 23 -1.84 -2.11 -9.31
N LYS A 24 -1.65 -2.23 -8.00
CA LYS A 24 -2.33 -3.22 -7.17
C LYS A 24 -3.49 -2.58 -6.43
N MET A 25 -4.62 -3.28 -6.36
CA MET A 25 -5.81 -2.81 -5.65
C MET A 25 -5.50 -2.52 -4.18
N GLY A 26 -5.96 -1.36 -3.69
CA GLY A 26 -5.90 -0.96 -2.29
C GLY A 26 -6.83 -1.74 -1.36
N ALA A 27 -6.76 -1.44 -0.06
CA ALA A 27 -7.76 -1.83 0.93
C ALA A 27 -8.12 -0.69 1.89
N HIS A 28 -7.98 0.56 1.45
CA HIS A 28 -8.13 1.76 2.27
C HIS A 28 -9.55 2.35 2.28
N THR A 29 -10.31 2.23 1.18
CA THR A 29 -11.62 2.87 1.04
C THR A 29 -12.58 1.99 0.25
N LYS A 30 -13.66 1.55 0.91
CA LYS A 30 -14.69 0.70 0.28
C LYS A 30 -15.24 1.39 -0.98
N TYR A 31 -15.50 0.60 -2.01
CA TYR A 31 -15.96 1.04 -3.35
C TYR A 31 -14.99 1.91 -4.16
N HIS A 32 -13.83 2.28 -3.59
CA HIS A 32 -12.83 3.12 -4.24
C HIS A 32 -11.49 2.41 -4.46
N ASN A 33 -11.19 1.37 -3.69
CA ASN A 33 -9.95 0.57 -3.77
C ASN A 33 -9.51 0.12 -5.18
N ARG A 34 -10.45 -0.07 -6.12
CA ARG A 34 -10.16 -0.52 -7.50
C ARG A 34 -9.86 0.62 -8.48
N LYS A 35 -10.13 1.86 -8.10
CA LYS A 35 -10.13 3.04 -9.00
C LYS A 35 -9.41 4.25 -8.40
N SER A 36 -8.69 4.07 -7.29
CA SER A 36 -7.98 5.16 -6.64
C SER A 36 -6.69 4.70 -5.97
N ILE A 37 -5.80 5.67 -5.77
CA ILE A 37 -4.57 5.55 -5.00
C ILE A 37 -4.83 6.13 -3.61
N GLY A 38 -4.86 5.28 -2.59
CA GLY A 38 -4.92 5.71 -1.18
C GLY A 38 -3.56 6.15 -0.65
N ILE A 39 -3.52 7.38 -0.14
CA ILE A 39 -2.37 7.99 0.55
C ILE A 39 -2.78 8.26 2.00
N ALA A 40 -2.03 7.73 2.96
CA ALA A 40 -2.23 8.02 4.39
C ALA A 40 -1.19 9.03 4.89
N PHE A 41 -1.58 9.88 5.84
CA PHE A 41 -0.65 10.67 6.62
C PHE A 41 -0.46 9.96 7.96
N LEU A 42 0.78 9.71 8.37
CA LEU A 42 1.07 9.11 9.67
C LEU A 42 0.77 10.14 10.77
N GLY A 43 -0.23 9.88 11.60
CA GLY A 43 -0.64 10.77 12.69
C GLY A 43 -2.16 10.85 12.87
N ASP A 44 -2.58 11.70 13.81
CA ASP A 44 -3.98 12.10 14.02
C ASP A 44 -4.11 13.59 13.71
N TYR A 45 -5.01 13.93 12.79
CA TYR A 45 -5.21 15.28 12.29
C TYR A 45 -6.65 15.76 12.49
N ASP A 46 -7.29 15.30 13.57
CA ASP A 46 -8.58 15.83 14.00
C ASP A 46 -8.47 17.29 14.45
N LYS A 47 -7.39 17.65 15.15
CA LYS A 47 -7.19 18.99 15.74
C LYS A 47 -6.04 19.76 15.10
N ASP A 48 -4.93 19.10 14.87
CA ASP A 48 -3.71 19.70 14.35
C ASP A 48 -3.52 19.39 12.88
N CYS A 49 -2.94 20.31 12.12
CA CYS A 49 -2.60 20.05 10.72
C CYS A 49 -1.33 19.21 10.61
N PRO A 50 -1.17 18.39 9.54
CA PRO A 50 0.13 17.83 9.20
C PRO A 50 1.15 18.94 9.03
N ASN A 51 2.42 18.62 9.33
CA ASN A 51 3.47 19.59 9.12
C ASN A 51 3.58 19.95 7.61
N PRO A 52 4.11 21.14 7.28
CA PRO A 52 4.18 21.59 5.88
C PRO A 52 4.92 20.62 4.95
N SER A 53 6.00 19.99 5.43
CA SER A 53 6.79 19.03 4.64
C SER A 53 5.96 17.81 4.19
N MET A 54 4.99 17.38 5.01
CA MET A 54 4.05 16.32 4.63
C MET A 54 3.05 16.76 3.55
N LEU A 55 2.67 18.04 3.52
CA LEU A 55 1.74 18.56 2.54
C LEU A 55 2.45 18.82 1.20
N ASP A 56 3.68 19.33 1.25
CA ASP A 56 4.48 19.70 0.08
C ASP A 56 4.92 18.51 -0.79
N ILE A 57 4.91 17.30 -0.23
CA ILE A 57 5.26 16.08 -0.98
C ILE A 57 4.09 15.54 -1.83
N ILE A 58 2.84 15.89 -1.48
CA ILE A 58 1.64 15.39 -2.18
C ILE A 58 1.66 15.76 -3.67
N PRO A 59 1.87 17.03 -4.08
CA PRO A 59 1.89 17.36 -5.50
C PRO A 59 2.97 16.56 -6.24
N LYS A 60 4.16 16.43 -5.67
CA LYS A 60 5.28 15.70 -6.27
C LYS A 60 4.94 14.22 -6.50
N LEU A 61 4.35 13.57 -5.49
CA LEU A 61 3.92 12.17 -5.58
C LEU A 61 2.82 11.98 -6.63
N VAL A 62 1.82 12.86 -6.65
CA VAL A 62 0.70 12.78 -7.59
C VAL A 62 1.15 13.05 -9.03
N TYR A 63 1.98 14.08 -9.26
CA TYR A 63 2.51 14.38 -10.59
C TYR A 63 3.39 13.24 -11.12
N CYS A 64 4.23 12.64 -10.28
CA CYS A 64 4.98 11.43 -10.66
C CYS A 64 4.05 10.28 -11.08
N GLY A 65 2.94 10.08 -10.36
CA GLY A 65 1.91 9.12 -10.73
C GLY A 65 1.23 9.44 -12.06
N VAL A 66 0.98 10.71 -12.37
CA VAL A 66 0.41 11.16 -13.64
C VAL A 66 1.38 10.95 -14.80
N GLU A 67 2.65 11.36 -14.65
CA GLU A 67 3.69 11.20 -15.67
C GLU A 67 3.94 9.73 -16.01
N LYS A 68 3.87 8.85 -15.01
CA LYS A 68 4.01 7.39 -15.19
C LYS A 68 2.74 6.71 -15.69
N GLY A 69 1.62 7.42 -15.82
CA GLY A 69 0.35 6.87 -16.30
C GLY A 69 -0.43 6.05 -15.27
N TYR A 70 -0.06 6.09 -13.98
CA TYR A 70 -0.80 5.44 -12.90
C TYR A 70 -2.00 6.27 -12.41
N ILE A 71 -1.92 7.59 -12.55
CA ILE A 71 -2.98 8.53 -12.19
C ILE A 71 -3.44 9.24 -13.47
N SER A 72 -4.77 9.32 -13.67
CA SER A 72 -5.34 10.11 -14.78
C SER A 72 -4.97 11.59 -14.65
N PRO A 73 -4.60 12.33 -15.71
CA PRO A 73 -4.43 13.78 -15.66
C PRO A 73 -5.66 14.55 -15.14
N SER A 74 -6.86 13.95 -15.27
CA SER A 74 -8.13 14.48 -14.76
C SER A 74 -8.51 13.98 -13.36
N PHE A 75 -7.52 13.55 -12.57
CA PHE A 75 -7.74 13.02 -11.22
C PHE A 75 -8.47 14.02 -10.31
N LYS A 76 -9.14 13.45 -9.30
CA LYS A 76 -9.77 14.18 -8.21
C LYS A 76 -9.06 13.81 -6.91
N VAL A 77 -8.87 14.79 -6.03
CA VAL A 77 -8.40 14.54 -4.67
C VAL A 77 -9.56 14.69 -3.72
N ILE A 78 -9.81 13.64 -2.94
CA ILE A 78 -10.95 13.55 -2.03
C ILE A 78 -10.47 13.02 -0.69
N ALA A 79 -11.16 13.38 0.37
CA ALA A 79 -10.91 12.86 1.69
C ALA A 79 -11.61 11.52 1.89
N HIS A 80 -11.15 10.69 2.83
CA HIS A 80 -11.79 9.41 3.10
C HIS A 80 -13.25 9.59 3.55
N LYS A 81 -13.50 10.61 4.37
CA LYS A 81 -14.84 11.06 4.78
C LYS A 81 -15.70 11.68 3.69
N ASP A 82 -15.21 11.79 2.45
CA ASP A 82 -16.02 12.11 1.27
C ASP A 82 -16.38 10.87 0.46
N ALA A 83 -15.89 9.67 0.85
CA ALA A 83 -16.11 8.41 0.13
C ALA A 83 -16.63 7.28 1.03
N TYR A 84 -16.59 7.46 2.35
CA TYR A 84 -17.04 6.47 3.33
C TYR A 84 -17.43 7.14 4.66
N CYS A 85 -18.21 6.44 5.49
CA CYS A 85 -18.61 6.91 6.81
C CYS A 85 -17.45 6.73 7.81
N THR A 86 -16.61 7.76 7.89
CA THR A 86 -15.44 7.80 8.76
C THR A 86 -15.12 9.27 9.12
N SER A 87 -14.42 9.49 10.22
CA SER A 87 -13.83 10.79 10.57
C SER A 87 -12.55 11.08 9.79
N CYS A 88 -11.89 10.04 9.26
CA CYS A 88 -10.65 10.14 8.48
C CYS A 88 -10.82 11.10 7.29
N PRO A 89 -9.89 12.02 7.02
CA PRO A 89 -8.51 12.11 7.53
C PRO A 89 -8.36 12.97 8.80
N GLY A 90 -9.48 13.29 9.45
CA GLY A 90 -9.54 14.22 10.56
C GLY A 90 -9.88 15.64 10.10
N THR A 91 -10.49 16.43 11.00
CA THR A 91 -11.08 17.74 10.65
C THR A 91 -10.04 18.74 10.14
N ALA A 92 -8.90 18.88 10.82
CA ALA A 92 -7.88 19.85 10.44
C ALA A 92 -7.27 19.54 9.05
N LEU A 93 -6.92 18.28 8.78
CA LEU A 93 -6.43 17.87 7.47
C LEU A 93 -7.53 17.95 6.39
N TYR A 94 -8.77 17.62 6.74
CA TYR A 94 -9.89 17.78 5.81
C TYR A 94 -10.07 19.23 5.35
N ASP A 95 -9.94 20.21 6.24
CA ASP A 95 -10.04 21.62 5.90
C ASP A 95 -8.94 22.11 4.96
N VAL A 96 -7.77 21.48 4.99
CA VAL A 96 -6.67 21.72 4.04
C VAL A 96 -6.99 21.12 2.67
N ILE A 97 -7.37 19.83 2.63
CA ILE A 97 -7.71 19.12 1.38
C ILE A 97 -8.86 19.81 0.64
N LYS A 98 -9.82 20.37 1.41
CA LYS A 98 -10.85 21.36 1.03
C LYS A 98 -10.44 22.32 -0.10
N LYS A 99 -9.20 22.80 0.00
CA LYS A 99 -8.69 23.96 -0.73
C LYS A 99 -7.83 23.58 -1.92
N TRP A 100 -7.58 22.29 -2.16
CA TRP A 100 -6.68 21.85 -3.22
C TRP A 100 -7.30 21.97 -4.62
N PRO A 101 -6.51 22.25 -5.68
CA PRO A 101 -7.02 22.50 -7.02
C PRO A 101 -7.87 21.38 -7.63
N HIS A 102 -7.57 20.12 -7.27
CA HIS A 102 -8.26 18.92 -7.77
C HIS A 102 -9.37 18.42 -6.83
N TYR A 103 -9.74 19.20 -5.82
CA TYR A 103 -10.88 18.87 -4.96
C TYR A 103 -12.20 19.08 -5.71
N PRO A 104 -13.15 18.12 -5.69
CA PRO A 104 -14.40 18.25 -6.42
C PRO A 104 -15.28 19.36 -5.83
N LYS A 105 -15.77 20.26 -6.68
CA LYS A 105 -16.72 21.33 -6.30
C LYS A 105 -18.15 20.84 -6.07
N VAL A 106 -18.44 19.62 -6.50
CA VAL A 106 -19.73 18.96 -6.33
C VAL A 106 -19.57 17.75 -5.40
N PRO A 107 -20.56 17.44 -4.54
CA PRO A 107 -20.51 16.25 -3.71
C PRO A 107 -20.30 15.00 -4.56
N ILE A 108 -19.41 14.11 -4.12
CA ILE A 108 -19.29 12.77 -4.70
C ILE A 108 -20.45 11.92 -4.15
N HIS A 109 -21.51 11.83 -4.95
CA HIS A 109 -22.85 11.29 -4.65
C HIS A 109 -22.92 9.80 -4.27
N SER A 110 -21.89 9.21 -3.68
CA SER A 110 -21.78 7.75 -3.60
C SER A 110 -22.22 7.10 -2.28
N TYR A 111 -22.52 7.86 -1.22
CA TYR A 111 -23.00 7.26 0.03
C TYR A 111 -23.67 8.28 0.95
N THR A 112 -24.65 7.80 1.72
CA THR A 112 -25.27 8.47 2.86
C THR A 112 -24.79 7.78 4.14
N CYS A 113 -24.39 8.55 5.15
CA CYS A 113 -24.08 8.01 6.46
C CYS A 113 -25.31 8.03 7.33
N ASP A 114 -25.98 6.89 7.44
CA ASP A 114 -26.99 6.72 8.46
C ASP A 114 -26.29 6.63 9.81
N ALA A 115 -26.61 7.53 10.73
CA ALA A 115 -26.05 7.58 12.08
C ALA A 115 -26.44 6.38 12.97
N LYS A 116 -27.03 5.31 12.40
CA LYS A 116 -27.69 4.20 13.09
C LYS A 116 -27.35 2.80 12.56
N THR A 117 -26.20 2.62 11.94
CA THR A 117 -25.72 1.27 11.66
C THR A 117 -24.32 1.16 12.24
N GLU A 118 -24.24 0.54 13.42
CA GLU A 118 -23.07 -0.27 13.76
C GLU A 118 -22.66 -1.01 12.48
N ALA A 119 -21.35 -0.98 12.19
CA ALA A 119 -20.77 -1.58 10.99
C ALA A 119 -21.54 -2.87 10.63
N PRO A 120 -22.10 -3.01 9.42
CA PRO A 120 -22.88 -4.19 9.10
C PRO A 120 -22.02 -5.41 9.39
N THR A 121 -22.38 -6.17 10.44
CA THR A 121 -21.78 -7.46 10.75
C THR A 121 -22.07 -8.32 9.54
N MET A 122 -21.07 -8.50 8.68
CA MET A 122 -21.17 -9.50 7.63
C MET A 122 -21.39 -10.85 8.33
N PRO A 123 -22.34 -11.69 7.87
CA PRO A 123 -22.39 -13.07 8.34
C PRO A 123 -21.04 -13.72 8.04
N PRO A 124 -20.52 -14.59 8.93
CA PRO A 124 -19.24 -15.25 8.72
C PRO A 124 -19.30 -15.97 7.37
N THR A 125 -18.50 -15.48 6.41
CA THR A 125 -18.31 -16.21 5.16
C THR A 125 -17.47 -17.41 5.53
N THR A 126 -18.12 -18.57 5.63
CA THR A 126 -17.46 -19.87 5.74
C THR A 126 -16.64 -20.08 4.48
N ILE A 127 -15.36 -19.70 4.54
CA ILE A 127 -14.38 -20.14 3.55
C ILE A 127 -14.20 -21.64 3.81
N PRO A 128 -14.58 -22.54 2.89
CA PRO A 128 -14.27 -23.96 3.06
C PRO A 128 -12.74 -24.12 3.04
N PRO A 129 -12.16 -24.96 3.91
CA PRO A 129 -10.72 -25.18 3.90
C PRO A 129 -10.30 -25.75 2.54
N THR A 130 -9.53 -24.98 1.79
CA THR A 130 -8.78 -25.53 0.66
C THR A 130 -7.64 -26.35 1.24
N THR A 131 -7.80 -27.67 1.24
CA THR A 131 -6.73 -28.63 1.52
C THR A 131 -5.70 -28.51 0.41
N THR A 132 -4.62 -27.78 0.66
CA THR A 132 -3.38 -27.90 -0.11
C THR A 132 -2.36 -28.55 0.79
N GLU A 133 -2.24 -29.87 0.69
CA GLU A 133 -1.10 -30.60 1.24
C GLU A 133 0.20 -30.02 0.65
N MET A 134 1.10 -29.58 1.53
CA MET A 134 2.51 -29.37 1.20
C MET A 134 3.16 -30.75 0.99
N PRO A 135 3.81 -31.04 -0.15
CA PRO A 135 4.65 -32.22 -0.23
C PRO A 135 5.88 -32.04 0.66
N THR A 136 5.98 -32.86 1.70
CA THR A 136 7.16 -32.95 2.57
C THR A 136 8.32 -33.49 1.75
N THR A 137 9.34 -32.66 1.50
CA THR A 137 10.56 -33.10 0.82
C THR A 137 11.47 -33.79 1.85
N THR A 138 11.56 -35.12 1.78
CA THR A 138 12.49 -35.92 2.58
C THR A 138 13.93 -35.58 2.16
N THR A 139 14.71 -35.01 3.08
CA THR A 139 16.16 -34.84 2.91
C THR A 139 16.84 -36.19 3.12
N THR A 140 17.26 -36.83 2.03
CA THR A 140 18.17 -37.99 2.09
C THR A 140 19.59 -37.49 2.27
N THR A 141 20.18 -37.72 3.44
CA THR A 141 21.61 -37.50 3.69
C THR A 141 22.42 -38.58 2.97
N THR A 142 23.05 -38.21 1.86
CA THR A 142 24.06 -39.05 1.21
C THR A 142 25.42 -38.74 1.81
N THR A 143 25.97 -39.69 2.57
CA THR A 143 27.35 -39.69 3.07
C THR A 143 28.32 -39.75 1.88
N MET A 144 29.12 -38.70 1.68
CA MET A 144 30.22 -38.69 0.72
C MET A 144 31.43 -39.43 1.30
N ALA A 145 31.96 -40.39 0.55
CA ALA A 145 33.23 -41.07 0.81
C ALA A 145 34.43 -40.11 0.55
N PRO A 146 35.57 -40.30 1.23
CA PRO A 146 36.75 -39.46 1.04
C PRO A 146 37.46 -39.78 -0.28
N THR A 147 37.62 -38.77 -1.13
CA THR A 147 38.42 -38.83 -2.36
C THR A 147 39.91 -38.69 -2.01
N THR A 148 40.68 -39.73 -2.30
CA THR A 148 42.15 -39.72 -2.26
C THR A 148 42.70 -38.90 -3.42
N THR A 149 43.47 -37.86 -3.11
CA THR A 149 44.25 -37.04 -4.05
C THR A 149 45.47 -37.81 -4.57
N PRO A 150 45.73 -37.88 -5.89
CA PRO A 150 47.04 -38.28 -6.39
C PRO A 150 47.98 -37.06 -6.53
N GLU A 151 49.24 -37.33 -6.22
CA GLU A 151 50.44 -36.50 -6.19
C GLU A 151 50.82 -35.88 -7.57
N PRO A 152 51.42 -34.68 -7.63
CA PRO A 152 51.85 -34.09 -8.90
C PRO A 152 53.21 -34.60 -9.36
N THR A 153 53.24 -35.23 -10.54
CA THR A 153 54.47 -35.62 -11.26
C THR A 153 55.26 -34.38 -11.69
N THR A 154 56.53 -34.30 -11.31
CA THR A 154 57.49 -33.27 -11.73
C THR A 154 58.08 -33.67 -13.08
N THR A 155 57.92 -32.84 -14.12
CA THR A 155 58.64 -33.00 -15.39
C THR A 155 59.64 -31.86 -15.55
N THR A 156 60.93 -32.21 -15.46
CA THR A 156 62.06 -31.36 -15.81
C THR A 156 62.21 -31.34 -17.33
N THR A 157 62.20 -30.16 -17.94
CA THR A 157 62.64 -29.97 -19.32
C THR A 157 63.79 -28.97 -19.35
N THR A 158 64.97 -29.49 -19.71
CA THR A 158 66.19 -28.77 -20.05
C THR A 158 66.11 -28.33 -21.51
N THR A 159 66.32 -27.05 -21.80
CA THR A 159 67.15 -26.55 -22.91
C THR A 159 67.52 -25.10 -22.61
#